data_AF-A0A0G4GSJ2-F1
#
_entry.id   AF-A0A0G4GSJ2-F1
#
_cell.length_a   1.000
_cell.length_b   1.000
_cell.length_c   1.000
_cell.angle_alpha   90.00
_cell.angle_beta   90.00
_cell.angle_gamma   90.00
#
_symmetry.space_group_name_H-M   'P 1'
#
loop_
_entity.id
_entity.type
_entity.pdbx_description
1 polymer ?
#
loop_
_entity_poly.entity_id
_entity_poly.type
_entity_poly.pdbx_seq_one_letter_code
_entity_poly.pdbx_strand_id
1 'polypeptide(L)'
;MSEEEDQTIQPTGSTGAFHTVRMVKEDVRFEGPAETPDDLWMSPPRRGDLIRLTGKHPFNAEPPLSNLIKEFITPQEHLFVRTHADTPHLEAETFECIVNGLAEKELTFNLADLKKMSPTEVTFTQVCAGNRRKEQNMISQSLGFSWGPAGLGTVTYTGVLLADLLELCGVKEEEGEHDEEKPFSERWVEFEGADTTRNGAYGTGLPLSWCMDRRMEVLVAYSLNGDRLTPDHGFPFRIAVPGVIGGRSVKWLKRISIIQGVSTHHWHLHDNKVFPPHVDTRNVGKEGWWLRPEYAIMDLGVNGAVCSPGVNERVVVKGDGKTMVTLKGYAYSGGGHGIVRAEVSTDGGTVWKQAGFTHRRRSRRGRCWCWSFWEVEVEVDSKSPTVVCFRAQDEAMNLMPEVPTWNVMGMMNNCWYRIMFVPDEKGTSLRTVHPHWAPPESPIHPRNVFDRIVDGAGRKTHLSSEPRGEQGRSSDSHAGGRLQPAVTGSGKGRGKGADGKAQVSPPVSSGWPSASSTAAVWCVGVGVLASLCAFVGRVSR
;
A
#
# COMPACT_ATOMS: atom_id res chain seq x y z
N MET A 1 33.11 28.41 -2.91
CA MET A 1 33.59 29.57 -2.14
C MET A 1 32.58 30.68 -2.29
N SER A 2 31.77 30.87 -1.26
CA SER A 2 30.87 32.00 -1.03
C SER A 2 30.40 31.81 0.40
N GLU A 3 30.86 32.68 1.30
CA GLU A 3 30.64 32.56 2.74
C GLU A 3 29.27 33.13 3.12
N GLU A 4 28.58 32.50 4.07
CA GLU A 4 27.44 33.11 4.78
C GLU A 4 27.88 33.38 6.23
N GLU A 5 27.75 34.61 6.68
CA GLU A 5 28.12 35.04 8.03
C GLU A 5 27.04 34.65 9.05
N ASP A 6 27.46 34.01 10.14
CA ASP A 6 26.61 33.66 11.28
C ASP A 6 26.48 34.87 12.23
N GLN A 7 25.28 35.44 12.35
CA GLN A 7 24.98 36.50 13.32
C GLN A 7 24.02 36.00 14.41
N THR A 8 24.61 35.66 15.56
CA THR A 8 23.90 35.32 16.79
C THR A 8 23.23 36.55 17.42
N ILE A 9 21.92 36.47 17.65
CA ILE A 9 21.16 37.45 18.43
C ILE A 9 20.63 36.77 19.70
N GLN A 10 20.97 37.30 20.87
CA GLN A 10 20.44 36.82 22.15
C GLN A 10 19.02 37.37 22.41
N PRO A 11 18.08 36.57 22.93
CA PRO A 11 16.73 37.04 23.26
C PRO A 11 16.67 37.67 24.67
N THR A 12 16.04 38.84 24.76
CA THR A 12 15.63 39.46 26.04
C THR A 12 14.10 39.51 26.13
N GLY A 13 13.57 39.41 27.36
CA GLY A 13 12.18 39.78 27.68
C GLY A 13 11.14 38.65 27.57
N SER A 14 10.57 38.28 28.71
CA SER A 14 9.45 37.34 28.83
C SER A 14 8.09 38.04 28.68
N THR A 15 7.26 37.58 27.74
CA THR A 15 5.79 37.70 27.79
C THR A 15 5.16 36.41 27.24
N GLY A 16 3.99 36.03 27.77
CA GLY A 16 3.38 34.71 27.50
C GLY A 16 2.98 34.55 26.03
N ALA A 17 3.54 33.54 25.37
CA ALA A 17 3.31 33.27 23.95
C ALA A 17 2.50 31.99 23.72
N PHE A 18 1.25 32.17 23.28
CA PHE A 18 0.52 31.12 22.57
C PHE A 18 1.41 30.65 21.40
N HIS A 19 1.63 29.34 21.31
CA HIS A 19 2.59 28.80 20.35
C HIS A 19 2.12 29.03 18.92
N THR A 20 2.69 30.05 18.27
CA THR A 20 2.52 30.28 16.84
C THR A 20 3.19 29.13 16.11
N VAL A 21 2.39 28.19 15.61
CA VAL A 21 2.83 27.06 14.77
C VAL A 21 3.62 27.62 13.60
N ARG A 22 4.95 27.51 13.67
CA ARG A 22 5.86 27.95 12.59
C ARG A 22 5.74 26.91 11.49
N MET A 23 4.90 27.22 10.51
CA MET A 23 4.65 26.38 9.35
C MET A 23 5.97 25.96 8.71
N VAL A 24 6.12 24.66 8.47
CA VAL A 24 7.06 24.19 7.44
C VAL A 24 6.62 24.86 6.14
N LYS A 25 7.60 25.39 5.41
CA LYS A 25 7.40 26.12 4.16
C LYS A 25 6.45 25.34 3.23
N GLU A 26 5.57 26.06 2.54
CA GLU A 26 4.66 25.47 1.54
C GLU A 26 5.44 24.52 0.62
N ASP A 27 4.77 23.46 0.13
CA ASP A 27 5.39 22.54 -0.83
C ASP A 27 6.12 23.34 -1.90
N VAL A 28 7.27 22.83 -2.32
CA VAL A 28 7.87 23.25 -3.59
C VAL A 28 6.94 22.80 -4.71
N ARG A 29 5.86 23.56 -4.93
CA ARG A 29 5.27 23.72 -6.24
C ARG A 29 6.43 24.12 -7.13
N PHE A 30 6.80 23.23 -8.06
CA PHE A 30 7.68 23.61 -9.15
C PHE A 30 6.89 24.57 -10.04
N GLU A 31 6.91 25.85 -9.70
CA GLU A 31 6.34 26.93 -10.51
C GLU A 31 7.27 27.17 -11.71
N GLY A 32 7.07 26.36 -12.74
CA GLY A 32 7.81 26.39 -13.99
C GLY A 32 7.62 25.07 -14.75
N PRO A 33 7.71 25.06 -16.10
CA PRO A 33 7.54 23.84 -16.88
C PRO A 33 8.71 22.89 -16.60
N ALA A 34 8.47 21.91 -15.73
CA ALA A 34 9.45 20.90 -15.36
C ALA A 34 9.51 19.80 -16.44
N GLU A 35 9.77 20.21 -17.68
CA GLU A 35 9.84 19.35 -18.86
C GLU A 35 10.82 18.19 -18.63
N THR A 36 10.26 17.00 -18.44
CA THR A 36 10.91 15.73 -18.80
C THR A 36 11.11 15.72 -20.32
N PRO A 37 12.06 14.94 -20.85
CA PRO A 37 12.12 14.68 -22.29
C PRO A 37 10.79 14.16 -22.87
N ASP A 38 10.02 13.41 -22.08
CA ASP A 38 8.68 12.93 -22.45
C ASP A 38 7.67 14.06 -22.76
N ASP A 39 7.73 15.17 -22.03
CA ASP A 39 6.72 16.24 -22.13
C ASP A 39 6.73 16.94 -23.50
N LEU A 40 7.82 16.83 -24.26
CA LEU A 40 7.99 17.43 -25.59
C LEU A 40 7.14 16.77 -26.68
N TRP A 41 6.70 15.52 -26.48
CA TRP A 41 5.92 14.75 -27.46
C TRP A 41 4.64 14.12 -26.87
N MET A 42 4.43 14.23 -25.55
CA MET A 42 3.27 13.65 -24.85
C MET A 42 1.93 14.14 -25.43
N SER A 43 1.10 13.20 -25.88
CA SER A 43 -0.22 13.49 -26.45
C SER A 43 -1.30 12.56 -25.89
N PRO A 44 -2.28 13.07 -25.11
CA PRO A 44 -2.44 14.46 -24.68
C PRO A 44 -1.34 14.90 -23.68
N PRO A 45 -1.03 16.20 -23.56
CA PRO A 45 -0.07 16.71 -22.57
C PRO A 45 -0.48 16.39 -21.12
N ARG A 46 0.51 16.24 -20.24
CA ARG A 46 0.29 16.04 -18.80
C ARG A 46 -0.38 17.27 -18.17
N ARG A 47 -1.33 17.08 -17.24
CA ARG A 47 -2.00 18.20 -16.56
C ARG A 47 -1.06 18.88 -15.54
N GLY A 48 -1.00 20.21 -15.60
CA GLY A 48 -0.14 21.03 -14.73
C GLY A 48 -0.58 21.19 -13.27
N ASP A 49 -1.73 20.65 -12.87
CA ASP A 49 -2.24 20.67 -11.48
C ASP A 49 -2.09 19.32 -10.75
N LEU A 50 -1.45 18.32 -11.37
CA LEU A 50 -0.97 17.14 -10.66
C LEU A 50 0.19 17.53 -9.71
N ILE A 51 0.16 17.01 -8.50
CA ILE A 51 1.22 17.22 -7.51
C ILE A 51 2.39 16.32 -7.90
N ARG A 52 3.45 16.91 -8.43
CA ARG A 52 4.68 16.20 -8.80
C ARG A 52 5.50 15.84 -7.57
N LEU A 53 5.87 14.57 -7.45
CA LEU A 53 6.51 13.98 -6.26
C LEU A 53 8.01 13.69 -6.43
N THR A 54 8.52 13.85 -7.65
CA THR A 54 9.93 13.68 -8.04
C THR A 54 10.45 14.94 -8.72
N GLY A 55 11.78 15.09 -8.79
CA GLY A 55 12.42 16.11 -9.61
C GLY A 55 12.20 15.88 -11.11
N LYS A 56 13.06 16.47 -11.96
CA LYS A 56 12.91 16.48 -13.43
C LYS A 56 12.68 15.13 -14.09
N HIS A 57 13.13 14.01 -13.51
CA HIS A 57 12.92 12.66 -14.03
C HIS A 57 13.12 11.63 -12.89
N PRO A 58 12.45 10.46 -12.90
CA PRO A 58 11.33 10.06 -13.76
C PRO A 58 10.00 10.70 -13.31
N PHE A 59 9.00 10.77 -14.20
CA PHE A 59 7.73 11.43 -13.88
C PHE A 59 6.90 10.60 -12.89
N ASN A 60 6.66 11.17 -11.71
CA ASN A 60 5.80 10.58 -10.69
C ASN A 60 4.95 11.68 -10.06
N ALA A 61 3.63 11.53 -10.10
CA ALA A 61 2.68 12.54 -9.64
C ALA A 61 1.36 11.94 -9.16
N GLU A 62 0.70 12.63 -8.22
CA GLU A 62 -0.65 12.31 -7.73
C GLU A 62 -1.62 13.49 -7.94
N PRO A 63 -2.92 13.24 -8.16
CA PRO A 63 -3.90 14.32 -8.16
C PRO A 63 -4.00 14.97 -6.77
N PRO A 64 -4.38 16.26 -6.68
CA PRO A 64 -4.78 16.87 -5.41
C PRO A 64 -5.86 16.04 -4.72
N LEU A 65 -5.74 15.83 -3.40
CA LEU A 65 -6.64 14.93 -2.65
C LEU A 65 -8.13 15.33 -2.73
N SER A 66 -8.41 16.63 -2.85
CA SER A 66 -9.75 17.18 -3.06
C SER A 66 -10.29 16.98 -4.48
N ASN A 67 -9.44 16.69 -5.46
CA ASN A 67 -9.84 16.27 -6.81
C ASN A 67 -10.08 14.76 -6.88
N LEU A 68 -9.29 13.95 -6.15
CA LEU A 68 -9.31 12.48 -6.21
C LEU A 68 -10.71 11.86 -6.04
N ILE A 69 -11.52 12.39 -5.12
CA ILE A 69 -12.84 11.85 -4.78
C ILE A 69 -14.03 12.59 -5.43
N LYS A 70 -13.78 13.45 -6.43
CA LYS A 70 -14.86 14.15 -7.16
C LYS A 70 -15.75 13.20 -7.97
N GLU A 71 -15.13 12.16 -8.52
CA GLU A 71 -15.80 11.17 -9.38
C GLU A 71 -15.39 9.76 -8.94
N PHE A 72 -16.33 8.82 -8.99
CA PHE A 72 -16.05 7.43 -8.60
C PHE A 72 -15.14 6.71 -9.61
N ILE A 73 -15.20 7.11 -10.87
CA ILE A 73 -14.24 6.76 -11.92
C ILE A 73 -13.34 7.98 -12.11
N THR A 74 -12.05 7.83 -11.86
CA THR A 74 -11.06 8.89 -12.03
C THR A 74 -10.84 9.14 -13.52
N PRO A 75 -10.99 10.40 -14.02
CA PRO A 75 -10.61 10.76 -15.39
C PRO A 75 -9.15 10.38 -15.67
N GLN A 76 -8.84 9.96 -16.90
CA GLN A 76 -7.53 9.38 -17.22
C GLN A 76 -6.41 10.39 -16.99
N GLU A 77 -6.64 11.67 -17.31
CA GLU A 77 -5.73 12.78 -17.08
C GLU A 77 -5.62 13.26 -15.62
N HIS A 78 -6.43 12.69 -14.70
CA HIS A 78 -6.31 12.86 -13.25
C HIS A 78 -5.71 11.64 -12.55
N LEU A 79 -5.53 10.52 -13.26
CA LEU A 79 -4.99 9.30 -12.67
C LEU A 79 -3.52 9.51 -12.29
N PHE A 80 -3.14 9.03 -11.11
CA PHE A 80 -1.75 9.10 -10.66
C PHE A 80 -0.79 8.45 -11.68
N VAL A 81 0.37 9.05 -11.88
CA VAL A 81 1.40 8.50 -12.77
C VAL A 81 2.59 8.03 -11.94
N ARG A 82 3.04 6.81 -12.21
CA ARG A 82 4.31 6.26 -11.72
C ARG A 82 5.10 5.75 -12.92
N THR A 83 6.27 6.32 -13.21
CA THR A 83 7.28 5.73 -14.10
C THR A 83 8.60 5.48 -13.36
N HIS A 84 9.29 4.39 -13.72
CA HIS A 84 10.65 4.06 -13.26
C HIS A 84 11.74 4.63 -14.18
N ALA A 85 11.37 5.02 -15.41
CA ALA A 85 12.24 5.56 -16.46
C ALA A 85 11.47 6.55 -17.35
N ASP A 86 12.02 6.88 -18.52
CA ASP A 86 11.36 7.68 -19.55
C ASP A 86 10.17 6.91 -20.12
N THR A 87 9.19 7.64 -20.62
CA THR A 87 8.00 7.04 -21.23
C THR A 87 8.35 6.55 -22.64
N PRO A 88 8.12 5.28 -23.01
CA PRO A 88 8.32 4.83 -24.38
C PRO A 88 7.40 5.56 -25.37
N HIS A 89 8.00 6.13 -26.41
CA HIS A 89 7.27 6.64 -27.57
C HIS A 89 7.09 5.48 -28.55
N LEU A 90 5.88 4.94 -28.65
CA LEU A 90 5.56 3.70 -29.37
C LEU A 90 4.47 3.92 -30.42
N GLU A 91 4.67 3.35 -31.61
CA GLU A 91 3.67 3.31 -32.69
C GLU A 91 2.80 2.06 -32.55
N ALA A 92 1.48 2.22 -32.50
CA ALA A 92 0.55 1.14 -32.19
C ALA A 92 0.45 0.06 -33.27
N GLU A 93 0.72 0.45 -34.51
CA GLU A 93 0.63 -0.37 -35.72
C GLU A 93 1.79 -1.36 -35.86
N THR A 94 2.95 -1.07 -35.23
CA THR A 94 4.17 -1.89 -35.31
C THR A 94 4.60 -2.47 -33.97
N PHE A 95 4.01 -2.02 -32.86
CA PHE A 95 4.34 -2.52 -31.53
C PHE A 95 3.64 -3.85 -31.23
N GLU A 96 4.44 -4.91 -31.21
CA GLU A 96 4.02 -6.28 -30.91
C GLU A 96 4.46 -6.75 -29.51
N CYS A 97 3.67 -7.63 -28.91
CA CYS A 97 4.04 -8.42 -27.74
C CYS A 97 4.10 -9.92 -28.07
N ILE A 98 5.06 -10.60 -27.44
CA ILE A 98 5.32 -12.03 -27.61
C ILE A 98 4.95 -12.77 -26.33
N VAL A 99 4.14 -13.83 -26.45
CA VAL A 99 3.84 -14.80 -25.38
C VAL A 99 4.65 -16.07 -25.59
N ASN A 100 5.56 -16.39 -24.69
CA ASN A 100 6.51 -17.51 -24.85
C ASN A 100 6.92 -18.16 -23.52
N GLY A 101 8.02 -18.93 -23.52
CA GLY A 101 8.49 -19.68 -22.34
C GLY A 101 7.92 -21.09 -22.31
N LEU A 102 7.41 -21.53 -21.16
CA LEU A 102 6.78 -22.83 -20.95
C LEU A 102 5.34 -22.91 -21.53
N ALA A 103 5.19 -22.53 -22.80
CA ALA A 103 3.95 -22.64 -23.57
C ALA A 103 4.10 -23.71 -24.68
N GLU A 104 2.99 -24.30 -25.14
CA GLU A 104 3.01 -25.27 -26.25
C GLU A 104 3.35 -24.61 -27.59
N LYS A 105 3.06 -23.30 -27.73
CA LYS A 105 3.21 -22.51 -28.95
C LYS A 105 3.39 -21.03 -28.59
N GLU A 106 4.33 -20.38 -29.26
CA GLU A 106 4.54 -18.92 -29.16
C GLU A 106 3.40 -18.16 -29.87
N LEU A 107 2.96 -17.05 -29.29
CA LEU A 107 1.97 -16.15 -29.88
C LEU A 107 2.54 -14.72 -29.92
N THR A 108 2.56 -14.13 -31.10
CA THR A 108 2.82 -12.69 -31.28
C THR A 108 1.53 -11.98 -31.61
N PHE A 109 1.24 -10.85 -30.96
CA PHE A 109 0.07 -10.01 -31.23
C PHE A 109 0.41 -8.52 -31.21
N ASN A 110 -0.33 -7.74 -32.00
CA ASN A 110 -0.35 -6.27 -31.94
C ASN A 110 -1.73 -5.76 -31.47
N LEU A 111 -1.91 -4.43 -31.45
CA LEU A 111 -3.17 -3.80 -31.04
C LEU A 111 -4.38 -4.19 -31.94
N ALA A 112 -4.16 -4.39 -33.23
CA ALA A 112 -5.23 -4.77 -34.16
C ALA A 112 -5.68 -6.22 -33.93
N ASP A 113 -4.80 -7.11 -33.49
CA ASP A 113 -5.15 -8.50 -33.16
C ASP A 113 -5.95 -8.59 -31.86
N LEU A 114 -5.55 -7.86 -30.81
CA LEU A 114 -6.34 -7.75 -29.57
C LEU A 114 -7.76 -7.23 -29.83
N LYS A 115 -7.91 -6.24 -30.72
CA LYS A 115 -9.23 -5.68 -31.10
C LYS A 115 -10.12 -6.62 -31.92
N LYS A 116 -9.61 -7.73 -32.45
CA LYS A 116 -10.40 -8.78 -33.11
C LYS A 116 -10.95 -9.82 -32.10
N MET A 117 -10.39 -9.87 -30.90
CA MET A 117 -10.81 -10.79 -29.84
C MET A 117 -12.02 -10.25 -29.07
N SER A 118 -12.64 -11.08 -28.23
CA SER A 118 -13.80 -10.66 -27.43
C SER A 118 -13.38 -9.68 -26.32
N PRO A 119 -13.86 -8.43 -26.31
CA PRO A 119 -13.45 -7.44 -25.31
C PRO A 119 -14.10 -7.75 -23.95
N THR A 120 -13.32 -7.59 -22.89
CA THR A 120 -13.76 -7.62 -21.50
C THR A 120 -13.48 -6.27 -20.85
N GLU A 121 -14.47 -5.74 -20.12
CA GLU A 121 -14.35 -4.50 -19.36
C GLU A 121 -14.26 -4.79 -17.86
N VAL A 122 -13.23 -4.27 -17.21
CA VAL A 122 -12.99 -4.47 -15.77
C VAL A 122 -12.72 -3.11 -15.12
N THR A 123 -13.59 -2.73 -14.19
CA THR A 123 -13.41 -1.52 -13.38
C THR A 123 -12.78 -1.87 -12.04
N PHE A 124 -11.63 -1.28 -11.72
CA PHE A 124 -10.93 -1.49 -10.46
C PHE A 124 -10.13 -0.26 -10.02
N THR A 125 -9.76 -0.22 -8.75
CA THR A 125 -8.85 0.77 -8.19
C THR A 125 -7.40 0.33 -8.40
N GLN A 126 -6.66 1.02 -9.27
CA GLN A 126 -5.22 0.86 -9.35
C GLN A 126 -4.58 1.65 -8.19
N VAL A 127 -3.70 1.02 -7.42
CA VAL A 127 -3.07 1.61 -6.22
C VAL A 127 -1.56 1.41 -6.27
N CYS A 128 -0.78 2.47 -6.05
CA CYS A 128 0.66 2.34 -5.85
C CYS A 128 0.96 1.69 -4.50
N ALA A 129 1.87 0.71 -4.46
CA ALA A 129 2.37 0.13 -3.20
C ALA A 129 2.96 1.21 -2.25
N GLY A 130 3.43 2.33 -2.80
CA GLY A 130 3.94 3.49 -2.06
C GLY A 130 2.89 4.50 -1.61
N ASN A 131 1.59 4.27 -1.81
CA ASN A 131 0.54 5.19 -1.33
C ASN A 131 0.71 5.46 0.18
N ARG A 132 0.55 6.73 0.60
CA ARG A 132 0.79 7.23 1.97
C ARG A 132 2.23 7.11 2.48
N ARG A 133 3.25 6.94 1.61
CA ARG A 133 4.67 6.86 2.03
C ARG A 133 5.17 8.10 2.79
N LYS A 134 4.70 9.31 2.47
CA LYS A 134 5.14 10.55 3.15
C LYS A 134 5.00 10.44 4.68
N GLU A 135 3.95 9.77 5.15
CA GLU A 135 3.75 9.50 6.58
C GLU A 135 4.85 8.63 7.19
N GLN A 136 5.32 7.57 6.50
CA GLN A 136 6.45 6.77 6.98
C GLN A 136 7.78 7.53 6.91
N ASN A 137 8.01 8.32 5.84
CA ASN A 137 9.21 9.15 5.72
C ASN A 137 9.31 10.22 6.83
N MET A 138 8.17 10.72 7.34
CA MET A 138 8.12 11.62 8.51
C MET A 138 8.43 10.92 9.85
N ILE A 139 8.45 9.58 9.89
CA ILE A 139 9.01 8.80 11.01
C ILE A 139 10.50 8.61 10.76
N SER A 140 10.87 7.96 9.66
CA SER A 140 12.25 7.69 9.26
C SER A 140 12.31 7.55 7.74
N GLN A 141 13.34 8.12 7.12
CA GLN A 141 13.47 8.15 5.66
C GLN A 141 13.62 6.74 5.07
N SER A 142 12.66 6.33 4.25
CA SER A 142 12.69 5.10 3.46
C SER A 142 13.41 5.31 2.11
N LEU A 143 13.58 4.23 1.34
CA LEU A 143 14.18 4.30 -0.01
C LEU A 143 13.27 4.98 -1.07
N GLY A 144 11.99 5.22 -0.77
CA GLY A 144 11.02 5.74 -1.73
C GLY A 144 10.66 7.22 -1.55
N PHE A 145 10.31 7.87 -2.66
CA PHE A 145 9.78 9.24 -2.67
C PHE A 145 8.38 9.34 -2.04
N SER A 146 8.09 10.52 -1.49
CA SER A 146 7.02 10.77 -0.52
C SER A 146 5.63 10.99 -1.14
N TRP A 147 4.96 9.92 -1.60
CA TRP A 147 3.52 9.97 -1.91
C TRP A 147 2.70 10.45 -0.71
N GLY A 148 1.74 11.35 -0.95
CA GLY A 148 0.60 11.55 -0.10
C GLY A 148 -0.41 10.40 -0.21
N PRO A 149 -1.68 10.65 0.13
CA PRO A 149 -2.76 9.67 0.09
C PRO A 149 -3.49 9.62 -1.27
N ALA A 150 -2.86 10.05 -2.36
CA ALA A 150 -3.50 10.10 -3.69
C ALA A 150 -2.74 9.28 -4.76
N GLY A 151 -1.84 8.39 -4.35
CA GLY A 151 -1.20 7.39 -5.22
C GLY A 151 -2.12 6.26 -5.66
N LEU A 152 -3.34 6.57 -6.07
CA LEU A 152 -4.38 5.63 -6.53
C LEU A 152 -5.42 6.31 -7.45
N GLY A 153 -6.26 5.50 -8.09
CA GLY A 153 -7.47 5.95 -8.77
C GLY A 153 -8.29 4.77 -9.29
N THR A 154 -9.58 4.96 -9.54
CA THR A 154 -10.48 3.90 -10.02
C THR A 154 -10.84 4.12 -11.47
N VAL A 155 -10.65 3.11 -12.30
CA VAL A 155 -10.75 3.24 -13.75
C VAL A 155 -11.32 1.98 -14.37
N THR A 156 -11.88 2.10 -15.58
CA THR A 156 -12.37 0.96 -16.36
C THR A 156 -11.39 0.64 -17.47
N TYR A 157 -10.73 -0.51 -17.39
CA TYR A 157 -9.91 -1.02 -18.47
C TYR A 157 -10.75 -1.87 -19.41
N THR A 158 -10.50 -1.74 -20.72
CA THR A 158 -11.05 -2.62 -21.75
C THR A 158 -9.90 -3.34 -22.46
N GLY A 159 -10.02 -4.66 -22.58
CA GLY A 159 -8.94 -5.54 -23.03
C GLY A 159 -9.38 -6.97 -23.30
N VAL A 160 -8.41 -7.87 -23.46
CA VAL A 160 -8.61 -9.32 -23.55
C VAL A 160 -8.22 -9.95 -22.21
N LEU A 161 -8.94 -10.98 -21.73
CA LEU A 161 -8.52 -11.69 -20.52
C LEU A 161 -7.19 -12.40 -20.77
N LEU A 162 -6.25 -12.31 -19.83
CA LEU A 162 -4.95 -12.96 -19.94
C LEU A 162 -5.08 -14.49 -20.10
N ALA A 163 -6.03 -15.11 -19.38
CA ALA A 163 -6.37 -16.52 -19.52
C ALA A 163 -6.71 -16.93 -20.96
N ASP A 164 -7.42 -16.10 -21.74
CA ASP A 164 -7.75 -16.42 -23.14
C ASP A 164 -6.48 -16.48 -24.01
N LEU A 165 -5.55 -15.55 -23.79
CA LEU A 165 -4.28 -15.51 -24.52
C LEU A 165 -3.37 -16.69 -24.13
N LEU A 166 -3.34 -17.06 -22.85
CA LEU A 166 -2.57 -18.20 -22.36
C LEU A 166 -3.13 -19.54 -22.89
N GLU A 167 -4.45 -19.73 -22.89
CA GLU A 167 -5.12 -20.89 -23.50
C GLU A 167 -4.84 -20.96 -25.02
N LEU A 168 -4.82 -19.82 -25.73
CA LEU A 168 -4.41 -19.78 -27.14
C LEU A 168 -2.95 -20.21 -27.36
N CYS A 169 -2.08 -20.07 -26.35
CA CYS A 169 -0.70 -20.58 -26.35
C CYS A 169 -0.59 -22.04 -25.87
N GLY A 170 -1.71 -22.72 -25.60
CA GLY A 170 -1.76 -24.09 -25.09
C GLY A 170 -1.39 -24.24 -23.61
N VAL A 171 -1.24 -23.13 -22.89
CA VAL A 171 -0.93 -23.12 -21.46
C VAL A 171 -2.15 -23.64 -20.69
N LYS A 172 -1.91 -24.54 -19.74
CA LYS A 172 -2.89 -25.14 -18.85
C LYS A 172 -2.31 -25.12 -17.44
N GLU A 173 -3.15 -24.94 -16.43
CA GLU A 173 -2.78 -25.19 -15.03
C GLU A 173 -2.78 -26.71 -14.79
N GLU A 174 -1.79 -27.24 -14.08
CA GLU A 174 -1.67 -28.67 -13.77
C GLU A 174 -1.99 -28.94 -12.29
N GLU A 175 -2.74 -30.02 -12.02
CA GLU A 175 -3.03 -30.43 -10.64
C GLU A 175 -1.72 -30.85 -9.94
N GLY A 176 -1.43 -30.24 -8.79
CA GLY A 176 -0.25 -30.58 -7.98
C GLY A 176 1.00 -29.72 -8.23
N GLU A 177 0.91 -28.58 -8.92
CA GLU A 177 2.04 -27.64 -9.09
C GLU A 177 2.60 -27.07 -7.77
N HIS A 178 1.85 -27.14 -6.67
CA HIS A 178 2.29 -26.70 -5.35
C HIS A 178 3.07 -27.79 -4.61
N ASP A 179 4.39 -27.64 -4.58
CA ASP A 179 5.32 -28.43 -3.79
C ASP A 179 5.44 -27.83 -2.37
N GLU A 180 4.94 -28.52 -1.35
CA GLU A 180 5.03 -28.06 0.05
C GLU A 180 6.47 -27.92 0.56
N GLU A 181 7.43 -28.68 0.01
CA GLU A 181 8.85 -28.58 0.35
C GLU A 181 9.55 -27.44 -0.42
N LYS A 182 8.94 -26.94 -1.51
CA LYS A 182 9.46 -25.87 -2.37
C LYS A 182 8.38 -24.81 -2.62
N PRO A 183 7.97 -24.03 -1.60
CA PRO A 183 7.02 -22.94 -1.80
C PRO A 183 7.54 -21.96 -2.87
N PHE A 184 6.61 -21.43 -3.67
CA PHE A 184 6.88 -20.55 -4.81
C PHE A 184 7.64 -21.22 -5.98
N SER A 185 7.65 -22.55 -6.08
CA SER A 185 8.20 -23.28 -7.23
C SER A 185 7.18 -23.57 -8.33
N GLU A 186 5.89 -23.29 -8.12
CA GLU A 186 4.84 -23.42 -9.16
C GLU A 186 5.16 -22.59 -10.42
N ARG A 187 4.43 -22.76 -11.52
CA ARG A 187 4.65 -21.90 -12.70
C ARG A 187 4.17 -20.48 -12.44
N TRP A 188 4.90 -19.52 -12.98
CA TRP A 188 4.57 -18.09 -12.94
C TRP A 188 4.48 -17.54 -14.36
N VAL A 189 3.80 -16.41 -14.50
CA VAL A 189 3.78 -15.60 -15.72
C VAL A 189 4.53 -14.31 -15.43
N GLU A 190 5.66 -14.11 -16.10
CA GLU A 190 6.45 -12.88 -16.07
C GLU A 190 6.02 -11.94 -17.20
N PHE A 191 5.99 -10.65 -16.90
CA PHE A 191 5.63 -9.57 -17.82
C PHE A 191 6.80 -8.60 -17.93
N GLU A 192 7.17 -8.23 -19.15
CA GLU A 192 8.26 -7.29 -19.47
C GLU A 192 7.70 -6.09 -20.24
N GLY A 193 8.06 -4.88 -19.84
CA GLY A 193 7.73 -3.63 -20.53
C GLY A 193 8.75 -3.25 -21.60
N ALA A 194 8.42 -2.22 -22.38
CA ALA A 194 9.32 -1.63 -23.39
C ALA A 194 10.10 -0.39 -22.88
N ASP A 195 9.97 -0.04 -21.60
CA ASP A 195 10.76 1.02 -20.99
C ASP A 195 12.22 0.60 -20.77
N THR A 196 13.11 1.57 -20.59
CA THR A 196 14.54 1.33 -20.37
C THR A 196 14.98 2.00 -19.09
N THR A 197 14.96 1.25 -17.99
CA THR A 197 15.47 1.70 -16.70
C THR A 197 16.99 1.50 -16.61
N ARG A 198 17.62 2.03 -15.56
CA ARG A 198 19.04 1.77 -15.25
C ARG A 198 19.39 0.27 -15.13
N ASN A 199 18.41 -0.57 -14.79
CA ASN A 199 18.60 -1.99 -14.48
C ASN A 199 17.87 -2.91 -15.49
N GLY A 200 17.74 -2.49 -16.75
CA GLY A 200 16.97 -3.18 -17.79
C GLY A 200 15.56 -2.63 -17.95
N ALA A 201 14.68 -3.37 -18.63
CA ALA A 201 13.26 -3.01 -18.74
C ALA A 201 12.56 -2.98 -17.36
N TYR A 202 11.31 -2.50 -17.26
CA TYR A 202 10.48 -2.86 -16.12
C TYR A 202 9.89 -4.25 -16.32
N GLY A 203 9.96 -5.11 -15.29
CA GLY A 203 9.45 -6.47 -15.40
C GLY A 203 9.19 -7.12 -14.05
N THR A 204 8.19 -8.00 -14.02
CA THR A 204 7.67 -8.64 -12.80
C THR A 204 6.68 -9.75 -13.16
N GLY A 205 6.35 -10.67 -12.23
CA GLY A 205 5.37 -11.73 -12.50
C GLY A 205 4.23 -11.87 -11.49
N LEU A 206 3.31 -12.78 -11.84
CA LEU A 206 2.23 -13.33 -11.01
C LEU A 206 2.26 -14.88 -11.07
N PRO A 207 1.72 -15.61 -10.09
CA PRO A 207 1.50 -17.06 -10.20
C PRO A 207 0.61 -17.41 -11.40
N LEU A 208 0.88 -18.54 -12.07
CA LEU A 208 0.10 -18.98 -13.24
C LEU A 208 -1.38 -19.17 -12.90
N SER A 209 -1.68 -19.76 -11.74
CA SER A 209 -3.05 -19.94 -11.24
C SER A 209 -3.87 -18.63 -11.18
N TRP A 210 -3.23 -17.50 -10.85
CA TRP A 210 -3.89 -16.19 -10.82
C TRP A 210 -4.15 -15.62 -12.23
N CYS A 211 -3.27 -15.95 -13.18
CA CYS A 211 -3.40 -15.56 -14.58
C CYS A 211 -4.45 -16.39 -15.33
N MET A 212 -4.62 -17.66 -14.93
CA MET A 212 -5.64 -18.58 -15.46
C MET A 212 -7.00 -18.42 -14.77
N ASP A 213 -7.07 -18.04 -13.48
CA ASP A 213 -8.34 -17.78 -12.81
C ASP A 213 -9.05 -16.56 -13.41
N ARG A 214 -10.05 -16.85 -14.23
CA ARG A 214 -10.93 -15.87 -14.86
C ARG A 214 -11.63 -14.98 -13.82
N ARG A 215 -11.81 -15.43 -12.57
CA ARG A 215 -12.38 -14.61 -11.47
C ARG A 215 -11.43 -13.54 -10.95
N MET A 216 -10.14 -13.59 -11.27
CA MET A 216 -9.19 -12.49 -11.03
C MET A 216 -9.31 -11.36 -12.06
N GLU A 217 -9.97 -11.60 -13.19
CA GLU A 217 -10.29 -10.58 -14.21
C GLU A 217 -9.04 -9.83 -14.74
N VAL A 218 -7.88 -10.51 -14.80
CA VAL A 218 -6.61 -9.97 -15.34
C VAL A 218 -6.72 -9.73 -16.84
N LEU A 219 -6.34 -8.54 -17.30
CA LEU A 219 -6.42 -8.14 -18.71
C LEU A 219 -5.05 -7.84 -19.32
N VAL A 220 -4.90 -8.14 -20.61
CA VAL A 220 -4.11 -7.33 -21.53
C VAL A 220 -5.02 -6.20 -22.03
N ALA A 221 -4.89 -5.02 -21.43
CA ALA A 221 -5.75 -3.87 -21.66
C ALA A 221 -5.17 -2.89 -22.67
N TYR A 222 -6.01 -2.39 -23.58
CA TYR A 222 -5.64 -1.43 -24.64
C TYR A 222 -6.46 -0.13 -24.61
N SER A 223 -7.46 -0.04 -23.74
CA SER A 223 -8.31 1.13 -23.56
C SER A 223 -8.56 1.39 -22.08
N LEU A 224 -8.75 2.67 -21.74
CA LEU A 224 -8.95 3.16 -20.40
C LEU A 224 -10.08 4.21 -20.38
N ASN A 225 -11.11 3.94 -19.59
CA ASN A 225 -12.37 4.70 -19.52
C ASN A 225 -13.10 4.88 -20.87
N GLY A 226 -12.88 3.96 -21.83
CA GLY A 226 -13.44 4.01 -23.18
C GLY A 226 -12.52 4.68 -24.22
N ASP A 227 -11.54 5.47 -23.78
CA ASP A 227 -10.52 6.07 -24.63
C ASP A 227 -9.33 5.14 -24.87
N ARG A 228 -8.42 5.51 -25.77
CA ARG A 228 -7.08 4.89 -25.83
C ARG A 228 -6.31 5.15 -24.53
N LEU A 229 -5.37 4.27 -24.20
CA LEU A 229 -4.37 4.57 -23.17
C LEU A 229 -3.54 5.81 -23.59
N THR A 230 -3.19 6.67 -22.64
CA THR A 230 -2.10 7.64 -22.83
C THR A 230 -0.73 6.93 -22.77
N PRO A 231 0.35 7.55 -23.28
CA PRO A 231 1.69 6.99 -23.11
C PRO A 231 2.06 6.76 -21.63
N ASP A 232 1.78 7.72 -20.74
CA ASP A 232 2.00 7.56 -19.29
C ASP A 232 1.30 6.33 -18.68
N HIS A 233 0.13 5.95 -19.19
CA HIS A 233 -0.67 4.83 -18.69
C HIS A 233 -0.45 3.52 -19.45
N GLY A 234 0.46 3.47 -20.42
CA GLY A 234 0.92 2.22 -21.03
C GLY A 234 0.43 1.96 -22.45
N PHE A 235 0.16 3.00 -23.24
CA PHE A 235 -0.10 2.87 -24.68
C PHE A 235 1.01 2.07 -25.41
N PRO A 236 0.69 1.20 -26.38
CA PRO A 236 -0.64 0.88 -26.89
C PRO A 236 -1.43 -0.12 -26.03
N PHE A 237 -0.76 -0.94 -25.22
CA PHE A 237 -1.41 -1.90 -24.31
C PHE A 237 -0.51 -2.32 -23.14
N ARG A 238 -1.15 -2.81 -22.08
CA ARG A 238 -0.53 -3.12 -20.78
C ARG A 238 -1.16 -4.35 -20.11
N ILE A 239 -0.51 -4.87 -19.08
CA ILE A 239 -1.19 -5.71 -18.08
C ILE A 239 -1.96 -4.81 -17.10
N ALA A 240 -3.16 -5.25 -16.75
CA ALA A 240 -4.02 -4.65 -15.74
C ALA A 240 -4.52 -5.75 -14.76
N VAL A 241 -4.16 -5.62 -13.48
CA VAL A 241 -4.39 -6.65 -12.44
C VAL A 241 -5.29 -6.08 -11.32
N PRO A 242 -6.57 -6.47 -11.23
CA PRO A 242 -7.47 -6.05 -10.16
C PRO A 242 -7.03 -6.55 -8.77
N GLY A 243 -7.23 -5.74 -7.72
CA GLY A 243 -6.96 -6.12 -6.32
C GLY A 243 -5.48 -6.18 -5.88
N VAL A 244 -4.57 -6.21 -6.85
CA VAL A 244 -3.11 -6.32 -6.68
C VAL A 244 -2.45 -4.93 -6.73
N ILE A 245 -1.29 -4.76 -6.10
CA ILE A 245 -0.53 -3.50 -6.23
C ILE A 245 -0.22 -3.16 -7.69
N GLY A 246 -0.32 -1.88 -8.03
CA GLY A 246 -0.13 -1.37 -9.39
C GLY A 246 1.24 -1.65 -10.01
N GLY A 247 2.25 -2.04 -9.21
CA GLY A 247 3.54 -2.54 -9.69
C GLY A 247 3.44 -3.84 -10.49
N ARG A 248 2.45 -4.71 -10.24
CA ARG A 248 2.24 -5.93 -11.04
C ARG A 248 1.49 -5.69 -12.36
N SER A 249 0.96 -4.48 -12.56
CA SER A 249 0.27 -4.09 -13.80
C SER A 249 1.26 -3.43 -14.78
N VAL A 250 2.14 -4.23 -15.39
CA VAL A 250 3.23 -3.76 -16.28
C VAL A 250 2.68 -2.98 -17.48
N LYS A 251 3.26 -1.80 -17.74
CA LYS A 251 2.92 -0.89 -18.85
C LYS A 251 3.80 -1.17 -20.07
N TRP A 252 3.34 -0.72 -21.25
CA TRP A 252 4.11 -0.83 -22.51
C TRP A 252 4.51 -2.28 -22.80
N LEU A 253 3.57 -3.20 -22.64
CA LEU A 253 3.84 -4.63 -22.49
C LEU A 253 4.52 -5.21 -23.73
N LYS A 254 5.76 -5.67 -23.59
CA LYS A 254 6.58 -6.25 -24.67
C LYS A 254 6.63 -7.77 -24.66
N ARG A 255 6.57 -8.41 -23.49
CA ARG A 255 6.64 -9.88 -23.35
C ARG A 255 5.74 -10.41 -22.25
N ILE A 256 5.24 -11.62 -22.46
CA ILE A 256 4.59 -12.47 -21.48
C ILE A 256 5.33 -13.83 -21.49
N SER A 257 6.07 -14.16 -20.44
CA SER A 257 6.88 -15.38 -20.36
C SER A 257 6.31 -16.32 -19.32
N ILE A 258 5.92 -17.54 -19.69
CA ILE A 258 5.59 -18.59 -18.71
C ILE A 258 6.90 -19.21 -18.22
N ILE A 259 7.14 -19.20 -16.92
CA ILE A 259 8.40 -19.60 -16.29
C ILE A 259 8.16 -20.57 -15.12
N GLN A 260 9.20 -21.30 -14.72
CA GLN A 260 9.17 -22.12 -13.51
C GLN A 260 9.62 -21.29 -12.30
N GLY A 261 8.78 -21.20 -11.27
CA GLY A 261 9.05 -20.41 -10.07
C GLY A 261 9.01 -18.90 -10.29
N VAL A 262 9.27 -18.17 -9.20
CA VAL A 262 9.15 -16.71 -9.12
C VAL A 262 10.02 -15.97 -10.14
N SER A 263 9.46 -14.90 -10.72
CA SER A 263 10.16 -13.93 -11.57
C SER A 263 11.49 -13.46 -10.95
N THR A 264 12.58 -13.68 -11.67
CA THR A 264 13.94 -13.24 -11.29
C THR A 264 14.26 -11.83 -11.80
N HIS A 265 13.29 -11.18 -12.45
CA HIS A 265 13.44 -9.83 -12.97
C HIS A 265 13.84 -8.83 -11.87
N HIS A 266 14.76 -7.91 -12.17
CA HIS A 266 15.35 -7.01 -11.17
C HIS A 266 14.31 -6.29 -10.30
N TRP A 267 13.28 -5.71 -10.92
CA TRP A 267 12.18 -5.00 -10.24
C TRP A 267 11.17 -5.90 -9.51
N HIS A 268 11.21 -7.22 -9.71
CA HIS A 268 10.48 -8.17 -8.87
C HIS A 268 11.26 -8.49 -7.58
N LEU A 269 12.58 -8.60 -7.67
CA LEU A 269 13.46 -8.91 -6.54
C LEU A 269 13.73 -7.68 -5.66
N HIS A 270 14.08 -6.54 -6.27
CA HIS A 270 14.64 -5.35 -5.59
C HIS A 270 13.67 -4.17 -5.40
N ASP A 271 12.38 -4.36 -5.66
CA ASP A 271 11.33 -3.35 -5.44
C ASP A 271 10.01 -4.05 -5.05
N ASN A 272 9.02 -3.29 -4.59
CA ASN A 272 7.68 -3.79 -4.26
C ASN A 272 7.67 -4.94 -3.22
N LYS A 273 8.43 -4.75 -2.14
CA LYS A 273 8.50 -5.66 -0.98
C LYS A 273 8.24 -4.94 0.35
N VAL A 274 7.62 -5.62 1.31
CA VAL A 274 7.49 -5.16 2.70
C VAL A 274 8.27 -6.12 3.61
N PHE A 275 9.38 -5.64 4.15
CA PHE A 275 10.22 -6.39 5.09
C PHE A 275 9.84 -6.11 6.55
N PRO A 276 10.22 -6.99 7.50
CA PRO A 276 10.07 -6.72 8.92
C PRO A 276 10.79 -5.41 9.36
N PRO A 277 10.29 -4.67 10.37
CA PRO A 277 10.82 -3.34 10.72
C PRO A 277 12.30 -3.26 11.14
N HIS A 278 12.95 -4.39 11.47
CA HIS A 278 14.38 -4.46 11.76
C HIS A 278 15.26 -4.49 10.49
N VAL A 279 14.64 -4.65 9.32
CA VAL A 279 15.28 -4.53 8.01
C VAL A 279 15.15 -3.08 7.55
N ASP A 280 16.29 -2.40 7.48
CA ASP A 280 16.42 -0.97 7.21
C ASP A 280 17.43 -0.67 6.09
N THR A 281 17.63 0.61 5.78
CA THR A 281 18.51 1.09 4.71
C THR A 281 19.98 0.67 4.86
N ARG A 282 20.41 0.21 6.04
CA ARG A 282 21.78 -0.19 6.40
C ARG A 282 22.02 -1.71 6.30
N ASN A 283 20.95 -2.52 6.24
CA ASN A 283 21.04 -3.98 6.23
C ASN A 283 20.18 -4.68 5.16
N VAL A 284 19.25 -4.02 4.47
CA VAL A 284 18.41 -4.65 3.41
C VAL A 284 19.22 -5.26 2.26
N GLY A 285 20.44 -4.74 1.99
CA GLY A 285 21.38 -5.32 1.03
C GLY A 285 22.16 -6.56 1.53
N LYS A 286 21.88 -7.06 2.74
CA LYS A 286 22.55 -8.21 3.37
C LYS A 286 21.58 -9.39 3.48
N GLU A 287 22.08 -10.55 3.90
CA GLU A 287 21.27 -11.73 4.29
C GLU A 287 20.23 -12.21 3.24
N GLY A 288 20.42 -11.82 1.96
CA GLY A 288 19.53 -12.18 0.87
C GLY A 288 18.11 -11.61 0.96
N TRP A 289 17.84 -10.56 1.76
CA TRP A 289 16.47 -10.05 1.98
C TRP A 289 15.67 -9.81 0.68
N TRP A 290 16.29 -9.22 -0.35
CA TRP A 290 15.66 -9.03 -1.67
C TRP A 290 15.29 -10.33 -2.41
N LEU A 291 16.00 -11.42 -2.17
CA LEU A 291 15.79 -12.70 -2.86
C LEU A 291 14.65 -13.53 -2.26
N ARG A 292 14.10 -13.10 -1.11
CA ARG A 292 13.04 -13.78 -0.38
C ARG A 292 11.66 -13.47 -1.00
N PRO A 293 10.97 -14.44 -1.63
CA PRO A 293 9.71 -14.18 -2.34
C PRO A 293 8.54 -13.86 -1.41
N GLU A 294 8.55 -14.34 -0.17
CA GLU A 294 7.46 -14.18 0.80
C GLU A 294 7.20 -12.72 1.21
N TYR A 295 8.15 -11.81 0.95
CA TYR A 295 7.98 -10.37 1.18
C TYR A 295 7.51 -9.59 -0.06
N ALA A 296 7.34 -10.25 -1.21
CA ALA A 296 6.83 -9.63 -2.44
C ALA A 296 5.36 -9.24 -2.26
N ILE A 297 5.04 -7.96 -2.46
CA ILE A 297 3.67 -7.48 -2.32
C ILE A 297 2.87 -7.93 -3.54
N MET A 298 1.77 -8.64 -3.30
CA MET A 298 0.82 -9.05 -4.34
C MET A 298 -0.50 -8.32 -4.11
N ASP A 299 -1.43 -8.91 -3.36
CA ASP A 299 -2.67 -8.25 -2.97
C ASP A 299 -2.45 -6.97 -2.15
N LEU A 300 -3.37 -6.02 -2.33
CA LEU A 300 -3.49 -4.85 -1.48
C LEU A 300 -4.07 -5.23 -0.10
N GLY A 301 -3.66 -4.51 0.94
CA GLY A 301 -4.30 -4.57 2.26
C GLY A 301 -5.39 -3.52 2.41
N VAL A 302 -6.27 -3.71 3.40
CA VAL A 302 -7.29 -2.72 3.78
C VAL A 302 -6.64 -1.36 4.09
N ASN A 303 -7.12 -0.29 3.47
CA ASN A 303 -6.60 1.07 3.63
C ASN A 303 -7.68 2.12 3.28
N GLY A 304 -7.43 3.38 3.59
CA GLY A 304 -8.30 4.50 3.27
C GLY A 304 -7.75 5.82 3.81
N ALA A 305 -8.39 6.92 3.42
CA ALA A 305 -8.02 8.26 3.86
C ALA A 305 -9.24 9.18 3.94
N VAL A 306 -9.14 10.22 4.77
CA VAL A 306 -10.07 11.36 4.75
C VAL A 306 -9.59 12.35 3.68
N CYS A 307 -10.49 12.79 2.81
CA CYS A 307 -10.18 13.63 1.65
C CYS A 307 -10.90 15.00 1.68
N SER A 308 -12.02 15.10 2.38
CA SER A 308 -12.76 16.35 2.60
C SER A 308 -13.17 16.47 4.08
N PRO A 309 -13.01 17.64 4.72
CA PRO A 309 -12.28 18.82 4.25
C PRO A 309 -10.82 18.50 3.88
N GLY A 310 -10.27 19.24 2.92
CA GLY A 310 -8.94 19.01 2.36
C GLY A 310 -7.81 19.63 3.17
N VAL A 311 -6.58 19.42 2.70
CA VAL A 311 -5.36 19.95 3.32
C VAL A 311 -5.43 21.48 3.44
N ASN A 312 -5.27 21.99 4.66
CA ASN A 312 -5.36 23.42 5.02
C ASN A 312 -6.70 24.10 4.66
N GLU A 313 -7.75 23.34 4.34
CA GLU A 313 -9.09 23.87 4.10
C GLU A 313 -9.65 24.50 5.39
N ARG A 314 -10.33 25.66 5.23
CA ARG A 314 -10.99 26.37 6.33
C ARG A 314 -12.48 26.05 6.34
N VAL A 315 -12.95 25.45 7.43
CA VAL A 315 -14.36 25.24 7.72
C VAL A 315 -14.87 26.41 8.56
N VAL A 316 -15.95 27.06 8.14
CA VAL A 316 -16.60 28.13 8.91
C VAL A 316 -17.37 27.54 10.09
N VAL A 317 -17.15 28.06 11.29
CA VAL A 317 -17.85 27.63 12.50
C VAL A 317 -19.29 28.13 12.47
N LYS A 318 -20.25 27.23 12.70
CA LYS A 318 -21.68 27.53 12.81
C LYS A 318 -22.20 27.16 14.19
N GLY A 319 -22.48 28.16 15.02
CA GLY A 319 -22.92 27.99 16.41
C GLY A 319 -21.86 28.44 17.42
N ASP A 320 -22.13 28.25 18.70
CA ASP A 320 -21.20 28.58 19.78
C ASP A 320 -20.55 27.31 20.35
N GLY A 321 -19.22 27.23 20.30
CA GLY A 321 -18.40 26.19 20.92
C GLY A 321 -18.26 24.88 20.12
N LYS A 322 -19.19 24.55 19.24
CA LYS A 322 -19.11 23.37 18.37
C LYS A 322 -19.71 23.63 16.99
N THR A 323 -19.25 22.89 15.99
CA THR A 323 -19.81 22.93 14.63
C THR A 323 -19.91 21.53 14.04
N MET A 324 -20.95 21.28 13.24
CA MET A 324 -21.05 20.05 12.46
C MET A 324 -20.18 20.16 11.21
N VAL A 325 -19.44 19.09 10.91
CA VAL A 325 -18.56 18.97 9.73
C VAL A 325 -18.84 17.66 9.02
N THR A 326 -19.10 17.74 7.72
CA THR A 326 -19.24 16.57 6.85
C THR A 326 -17.85 16.09 6.42
N LEU A 327 -17.47 14.88 6.80
CA LEU A 327 -16.23 14.24 6.40
C LEU A 327 -16.50 13.28 5.25
N LYS A 328 -15.64 13.31 4.23
CA LYS A 328 -15.70 12.39 3.08
C LYS A 328 -14.34 11.78 2.79
N GLY A 329 -14.34 10.56 2.26
CA GLY A 329 -13.10 9.90 1.86
C GLY A 329 -13.32 8.59 1.11
N TYR A 330 -12.22 7.88 0.90
CA TYR A 330 -12.22 6.57 0.26
C TYR A 330 -11.75 5.47 1.23
N ALA A 331 -12.09 4.23 0.91
CA ALA A 331 -11.52 3.01 1.49
C ALA A 331 -11.40 1.91 0.42
N TYR A 332 -10.38 1.06 0.48
CA TYR A 332 -10.18 -0.08 -0.44
C TYR A 332 -9.52 -1.27 0.29
N SER A 333 -9.64 -2.47 -0.27
CA SER A 333 -8.83 -3.65 0.09
C SER A 333 -8.44 -4.41 -1.18
N GLY A 334 -7.48 -5.33 -1.09
CA GLY A 334 -7.06 -6.21 -2.19
C GLY A 334 -7.79 -7.54 -2.18
N GLY A 335 -7.28 -8.52 -2.94
CA GLY A 335 -7.85 -9.88 -3.00
C GLY A 335 -9.30 -9.95 -3.48
N GLY A 336 -9.86 -8.84 -3.99
CA GLY A 336 -11.28 -8.70 -4.32
C GLY A 336 -12.20 -8.52 -3.12
N HIS A 337 -11.67 -8.15 -1.94
CA HIS A 337 -12.43 -7.98 -0.71
C HIS A 337 -13.14 -6.63 -0.61
N GLY A 338 -14.44 -6.66 -0.35
CA GLY A 338 -15.23 -5.45 -0.13
C GLY A 338 -15.03 -4.82 1.24
N ILE A 339 -14.99 -3.49 1.31
CA ILE A 339 -15.06 -2.76 2.59
C ILE A 339 -16.46 -2.92 3.19
N VAL A 340 -16.54 -3.34 4.45
CA VAL A 340 -17.80 -3.56 5.20
C VAL A 340 -18.04 -2.53 6.29
N ARG A 341 -16.97 -1.97 6.88
CA ARG A 341 -17.03 -0.87 7.87
C ARG A 341 -16.08 0.25 7.47
N ALA A 342 -16.52 1.47 7.75
CA ALA A 342 -15.77 2.70 7.56
C ALA A 342 -16.15 3.58 8.74
N GLU A 343 -15.21 3.84 9.64
CA GLU A 343 -15.50 4.38 10.95
C GLU A 343 -14.67 5.62 11.23
N VAL A 344 -15.29 6.62 11.85
CA VAL A 344 -14.64 7.85 12.27
C VAL A 344 -14.83 8.08 13.77
N SER A 345 -13.78 8.54 14.42
CA SER A 345 -13.76 8.96 15.82
C SER A 345 -13.27 10.40 15.93
N THR A 346 -13.87 11.20 16.81
CA THR A 346 -13.46 12.57 17.14
C THR A 346 -12.82 12.69 18.54
N ASP A 347 -12.67 11.57 19.26
CA ASP A 347 -12.12 11.47 20.62
C ASP A 347 -10.79 10.68 20.66
N GLY A 348 -10.07 10.69 19.54
CA GLY A 348 -8.77 10.04 19.39
C GLY A 348 -8.80 8.53 19.18
N GLY A 349 -9.98 7.91 19.05
CA GLY A 349 -10.15 6.49 18.72
C GLY A 349 -10.87 5.67 19.79
N THR A 350 -11.56 6.31 20.74
CA THR A 350 -12.26 5.63 21.85
C THR A 350 -13.69 5.28 21.44
N VAL A 351 -14.46 6.25 20.95
CA VAL A 351 -15.81 6.07 20.41
C VAL A 351 -15.79 6.25 18.89
N TRP A 352 -16.49 5.36 18.18
CA TRP A 352 -16.50 5.28 16.72
C TRP A 352 -17.91 5.44 16.16
N LYS A 353 -18.07 6.30 15.17
CA LYS A 353 -19.28 6.48 14.36
C LYS A 353 -19.07 5.81 12.99
N GLN A 354 -19.96 4.88 12.64
CA GLN A 354 -19.98 4.27 11.31
C GLN A 354 -20.42 5.30 10.27
N ALA A 355 -19.66 5.42 9.18
CA ALA A 355 -19.96 6.24 8.02
C ALA A 355 -20.94 5.56 7.07
N GLY A 356 -21.72 6.36 6.33
CA GLY A 356 -22.52 5.87 5.22
C GLY A 356 -21.66 5.69 3.99
N PHE A 357 -21.82 4.59 3.25
CA PHE A 357 -21.15 4.43 1.95
C PHE A 357 -21.98 5.11 0.86
N THR A 358 -21.39 6.09 0.17
CA THR A 358 -22.04 6.78 -0.96
C THR A 358 -21.84 6.04 -2.28
N HIS A 359 -20.72 5.34 -2.43
CA HIS A 359 -20.42 4.53 -3.61
C HIS A 359 -19.73 3.22 -3.21
N ARG A 360 -20.19 2.10 -3.78
CA ARG A 360 -19.56 0.77 -3.68
C ARG A 360 -19.82 0.03 -5.01
N ARG A 361 -18.91 -0.84 -5.44
CA ARG A 361 -19.11 -1.68 -6.63
C ARG A 361 -18.60 -3.10 -6.40
N ARG A 362 -19.39 -4.09 -6.83
CA ARG A 362 -19.03 -5.50 -6.94
C ARG A 362 -19.05 -5.89 -8.43
N SER A 363 -18.06 -6.65 -8.88
CA SER A 363 -17.93 -7.09 -10.27
C SER A 363 -18.93 -8.19 -10.59
N ARG A 364 -19.12 -8.48 -11.89
CA ARG A 364 -19.98 -9.57 -12.36
C ARG A 364 -19.52 -10.94 -11.85
N ARG A 365 -18.21 -11.10 -11.55
CA ARG A 365 -17.62 -12.32 -10.97
C ARG A 365 -17.60 -12.31 -9.43
N GLY A 366 -18.34 -11.40 -8.80
CA GLY A 366 -18.59 -11.36 -7.36
C GLY A 366 -17.53 -10.66 -6.50
N ARG A 367 -16.48 -10.12 -7.13
CA ARG A 367 -15.31 -9.51 -6.45
C ARG A 367 -15.48 -8.00 -6.27
N CYS A 368 -14.93 -7.42 -5.22
CA CYS A 368 -14.96 -5.98 -4.95
C CYS A 368 -13.63 -5.33 -5.31
N TRP A 369 -13.44 -5.02 -6.59
CA TRP A 369 -12.18 -4.43 -7.09
C TRP A 369 -12.07 -2.91 -6.96
N CYS A 370 -13.17 -2.24 -6.67
CA CYS A 370 -13.22 -0.79 -6.56
C CYS A 370 -13.16 -0.36 -5.09
N TRP A 371 -12.62 0.83 -4.87
CA TRP A 371 -12.78 1.59 -3.65
C TRP A 371 -14.26 1.78 -3.30
N SER A 372 -14.50 2.10 -2.03
CA SER A 372 -15.78 2.56 -1.53
C SER A 372 -15.62 4.01 -1.08
N PHE A 373 -16.51 4.90 -1.54
CA PHE A 373 -16.60 6.25 -0.98
C PHE A 373 -17.51 6.23 0.24
N TRP A 374 -17.11 6.96 1.27
CA TRP A 374 -17.82 7.06 2.53
C TRP A 374 -18.00 8.52 2.94
N GLU A 375 -19.06 8.77 3.71
CA GLU A 375 -19.44 10.09 4.21
C GLU A 375 -20.02 9.99 5.62
N VAL A 376 -19.64 10.92 6.50
CA VAL A 376 -20.19 11.01 7.86
C VAL A 376 -20.15 12.45 8.38
N GLU A 377 -21.24 12.90 8.98
CA GLU A 377 -21.25 14.13 9.75
C GLU A 377 -20.72 13.89 11.16
N VAL A 378 -19.77 14.70 11.61
CA VAL A 378 -19.26 14.68 12.98
C VAL A 378 -19.35 16.06 13.61
N GLU A 379 -19.44 16.09 14.93
CA GLU A 379 -19.37 17.31 15.71
C GLU A 379 -17.90 17.60 16.07
N VAL A 380 -17.45 18.83 15.87
CA VAL A 380 -16.08 19.29 16.09
C VAL A 380 -16.08 20.48 17.03
N ASP A 381 -15.15 20.52 17.99
CA ASP A 381 -14.97 21.65 18.90
C ASP A 381 -14.48 22.88 18.12
N SER A 382 -15.11 24.02 18.30
CA SER A 382 -14.76 25.28 17.61
C SER A 382 -13.76 26.15 18.38
N LYS A 383 -13.40 25.75 19.60
CA LYS A 383 -12.56 26.46 20.57
C LYS A 383 -11.28 25.68 20.93
N SER A 384 -11.26 24.35 20.74
CA SER A 384 -10.07 23.52 20.97
C SER A 384 -9.69 22.63 19.76
N PRO A 385 -8.40 22.26 19.59
CA PRO A 385 -7.99 21.37 18.51
C PRO A 385 -8.60 19.96 18.64
N THR A 386 -9.32 19.51 17.61
CA THR A 386 -9.97 18.19 17.59
C THR A 386 -9.21 17.23 16.67
N VAL A 387 -8.75 16.10 17.20
CA VAL A 387 -8.15 15.02 16.40
C VAL A 387 -9.24 14.07 15.91
N VAL A 388 -9.26 13.81 14.60
CA VAL A 388 -10.20 12.90 13.96
C VAL A 388 -9.46 11.71 13.38
N CYS A 389 -9.82 10.51 13.85
CA CYS A 389 -9.27 9.24 13.39
C CYS A 389 -10.25 8.56 12.42
N PHE A 390 -9.75 8.01 11.31
CA PHE A 390 -10.51 7.18 10.37
C PHE A 390 -9.89 5.78 10.25
N ARG A 391 -10.73 4.75 10.20
CA ARG A 391 -10.33 3.37 9.89
C ARG A 391 -11.38 2.63 9.05
N ALA A 392 -10.95 1.61 8.31
CA ALA A 392 -11.81 0.72 7.55
C ALA A 392 -11.59 -0.76 7.94
N GLN A 393 -12.62 -1.58 7.72
CA GLN A 393 -12.57 -3.04 7.81
C GLN A 393 -13.12 -3.67 6.53
N ASP A 394 -12.49 -4.74 6.04
CA ASP A 394 -12.96 -5.52 4.89
C ASP A 394 -13.79 -6.76 5.28
N GLU A 395 -14.36 -7.43 4.28
CA GLU A 395 -15.20 -8.62 4.46
C GLU A 395 -14.45 -9.86 4.94
N ALA A 396 -13.12 -9.86 4.92
CA ALA A 396 -12.26 -10.85 5.58
C ALA A 396 -11.93 -10.47 7.04
N MET A 397 -12.57 -9.42 7.56
CA MET A 397 -12.40 -8.84 8.90
C MET A 397 -11.03 -8.17 9.15
N ASN A 398 -10.21 -7.97 8.12
CA ASN A 398 -8.95 -7.21 8.27
C ASN A 398 -9.28 -5.76 8.64
N LEU A 399 -8.62 -5.24 9.67
CA LEU A 399 -8.81 -3.87 10.17
C LEU A 399 -7.52 -3.07 9.99
N MET A 400 -7.63 -1.80 9.60
CA MET A 400 -6.49 -0.88 9.59
C MET A 400 -5.85 -0.78 11.00
N PRO A 401 -4.52 -0.93 11.15
CA PRO A 401 -3.85 -0.84 12.45
C PRO A 401 -3.89 0.58 13.01
N GLU A 402 -3.82 0.72 14.34
CA GLU A 402 -3.82 2.05 14.96
C GLU A 402 -2.58 2.87 14.57
N VAL A 403 -1.41 2.26 14.61
CA VAL A 403 -0.11 2.88 14.35
C VAL A 403 0.50 2.42 13.02
N PRO A 404 1.39 3.23 12.41
CA PRO A 404 2.14 2.81 11.23
C PRO A 404 3.21 1.77 11.58
N THR A 405 3.27 0.68 10.80
CA THR A 405 4.41 -0.25 10.80
C THR A 405 5.43 0.22 9.76
N TRP A 406 6.52 0.84 10.22
CA TRP A 406 7.58 1.32 9.35
C TRP A 406 8.30 0.16 8.63
N ASN A 407 8.61 0.35 7.35
CA ASN A 407 9.48 -0.55 6.58
C ASN A 407 10.40 0.25 5.64
N VAL A 408 11.54 -0.35 5.27
CA VAL A 408 12.59 0.28 4.45
C VAL A 408 12.12 0.79 3.07
N MET A 409 11.02 0.26 2.53
CA MET A 409 10.43 0.72 1.26
C MET A 409 9.35 1.77 1.43
N GLY A 410 8.93 2.07 2.66
CA GLY A 410 7.83 2.99 2.95
C GLY A 410 6.51 2.56 2.30
N MET A 411 6.32 1.26 2.05
CA MET A 411 5.20 0.72 1.30
C MET A 411 4.09 0.21 2.21
N MET A 412 2.88 0.07 1.67
CA MET A 412 1.70 -0.50 2.33
C MET A 412 1.33 0.20 3.65
N ASN A 413 1.60 1.51 3.76
CA ASN A 413 1.19 2.28 4.94
C ASN A 413 -0.33 2.38 5.04
N ASN A 414 -0.93 1.65 6.00
CA ASN A 414 -2.37 1.54 6.15
C ASN A 414 -2.89 1.83 7.56
N CYS A 415 -2.12 2.50 8.41
CA CYS A 415 -2.59 2.86 9.75
C CYS A 415 -3.78 3.82 9.71
N TRP A 416 -4.50 3.98 10.83
CA TRP A 416 -5.64 4.92 10.92
C TRP A 416 -5.25 6.31 10.40
N TYR A 417 -6.01 6.81 9.43
CA TYR A 417 -5.77 8.12 8.87
C TYR A 417 -6.20 9.18 9.90
N ARG A 418 -5.33 10.14 10.19
CA ARG A 418 -5.58 11.14 11.24
C ARG A 418 -5.53 12.55 10.66
N ILE A 419 -6.65 13.26 10.74
CA ILE A 419 -6.68 14.71 10.51
C ILE A 419 -6.87 15.43 11.84
N MET A 420 -6.61 16.74 11.85
CA MET A 420 -6.83 17.59 13.01
C MET A 420 -7.49 18.89 12.57
N PHE A 421 -8.59 19.26 13.22
CA PHE A 421 -9.17 20.59 13.10
C PHE A 421 -8.50 21.50 14.12
N VAL A 422 -8.02 22.65 13.67
CA VAL A 422 -7.34 23.66 14.50
C VAL A 422 -8.11 24.97 14.41
N PRO A 423 -8.67 25.50 15.52
CA PRO A 423 -9.36 26.79 15.49
C PRO A 423 -8.39 27.92 15.16
N ASP A 424 -8.90 28.95 14.48
CA ASP A 424 -8.23 30.24 14.42
C ASP A 424 -8.31 30.98 15.78
N GLU A 425 -7.52 32.05 15.92
CA GLU A 425 -7.43 32.86 17.15
C GLU A 425 -8.77 33.44 17.63
N LYS A 426 -9.80 33.46 16.76
CA LYS A 426 -11.13 34.01 17.04
C LYS A 426 -12.19 32.93 17.25
N GLY A 427 -11.86 31.64 17.07
CA GLY A 427 -12.82 30.54 17.05
C GLY A 427 -13.83 30.63 15.91
N THR A 428 -13.53 31.39 14.83
CA THR A 428 -14.48 31.65 13.73
C THR A 428 -14.35 30.68 12.56
N SER A 429 -13.17 30.09 12.39
CA SER A 429 -12.91 29.04 11.41
C SER A 429 -11.99 27.96 11.98
N LEU A 430 -12.16 26.74 11.47
CA LEU A 430 -11.29 25.60 11.75
C LEU A 430 -10.45 25.30 10.52
N ARG A 431 -9.12 25.31 10.65
CA ARG A 431 -8.20 24.85 9.60
C ARG A 431 -7.93 23.36 9.75
N THR A 432 -7.99 22.64 8.64
CA THR A 432 -7.77 21.19 8.60
C THR A 432 -6.30 20.85 8.36
N VAL A 433 -5.71 19.99 9.20
CA VAL A 433 -4.34 19.48 9.07
C VAL A 433 -4.37 17.98 8.76
N HIS A 434 -3.67 17.56 7.71
CA HIS A 434 -3.54 16.16 7.30
C HIS A 434 -2.17 15.60 7.73
N PRO A 435 -1.99 14.27 7.88
CA PRO A 435 -0.82 13.72 8.58
C PRO A 435 0.47 13.95 7.78
N HIS A 436 0.40 13.95 6.45
CA HIS A 436 1.49 14.22 5.52
C HIS A 436 1.86 15.73 5.39
N TRP A 437 1.21 16.58 6.20
CA TRP A 437 1.44 18.03 6.35
C TRP A 437 1.45 18.47 7.82
N ALA A 438 1.36 17.53 8.76
CA ALA A 438 1.42 17.86 10.18
C ALA A 438 2.81 18.42 10.51
N PRO A 439 2.91 19.53 11.25
CA PRO A 439 4.21 20.02 11.74
C PRO A 439 4.72 19.13 12.89
N PRO A 440 6.02 19.13 13.22
CA PRO A 440 6.63 18.19 14.17
C PRO A 440 5.99 18.17 15.58
N GLU A 441 5.46 19.31 16.04
CA GLU A 441 4.79 19.47 17.33
C GLU A 441 3.33 18.95 17.34
N SER A 442 2.76 18.62 16.18
CA SER A 442 1.37 18.18 16.08
C SER A 442 1.14 16.80 16.70
N PRO A 443 0.05 16.59 17.47
CA PRO A 443 -0.25 15.27 18.03
C PRO A 443 -0.59 14.22 16.96
N ILE A 444 -0.90 14.63 15.74
CA ILE A 444 -1.13 13.75 14.58
C ILE A 444 0.10 13.59 13.67
N HIS A 445 1.24 14.23 14.01
CA HIS A 445 2.49 14.02 13.27
C HIS A 445 2.85 12.52 13.28
N PRO A 446 3.15 11.89 12.13
CA PRO A 446 3.37 10.44 12.05
C PRO A 446 4.40 9.89 13.05
N ARG A 447 5.50 10.63 13.29
CA ARG A 447 6.46 10.28 14.36
C ARG A 447 5.85 10.30 15.76
N ASN A 448 5.04 11.31 16.09
CA ASN A 448 4.39 11.40 17.40
C ASN A 448 3.28 10.36 17.57
N VAL A 449 2.70 9.86 16.48
CA VAL A 449 1.76 8.72 16.50
C VAL A 449 2.51 7.40 16.69
N PHE A 450 3.67 7.24 16.03
CA PHE A 450 4.54 6.06 16.15
C PHE A 450 5.16 5.94 17.54
N ASP A 451 5.73 7.03 18.07
CA ASP A 451 6.48 7.05 19.33
C ASP A 451 5.58 6.81 20.57
N ARG A 452 4.23 6.88 20.44
CA ARG A 452 3.26 6.48 21.50
C ARG A 452 3.38 5.02 21.96
N ILE A 453 4.00 4.15 21.16
CA ILE A 453 4.26 2.74 21.49
C ILE A 453 5.71 2.53 21.96
N VAL A 454 6.60 3.50 21.73
CA VAL A 454 8.04 3.36 21.94
C VAL A 454 8.48 3.80 23.35
N ASP A 455 7.56 4.31 24.19
CA ASP A 455 7.85 4.45 25.62
C ASP A 455 8.00 3.06 26.27
N GLY A 456 9.21 2.81 26.79
CA GLY A 456 9.59 1.51 27.38
C GLY A 456 8.93 1.22 28.75
N ALA A 457 7.83 1.92 29.07
CA ALA A 457 7.12 1.80 30.33
C ALA A 457 5.66 1.33 30.17
N GLY A 458 5.19 1.13 28.93
CA GLY A 458 3.89 0.52 28.64
C GLY A 458 2.68 1.31 29.15
N ARG A 459 2.82 2.64 29.31
CA ARG A 459 1.77 3.51 29.86
C ARG A 459 1.03 4.25 28.75
N LYS A 460 -0.29 4.05 28.70
CA LYS A 460 -1.18 4.75 27.77
C LYS A 460 -1.10 6.27 28.00
N THR A 461 -0.75 7.03 26.97
CA THR A 461 -1.06 8.46 26.90
C THR A 461 -2.31 8.63 26.03
N HIS A 462 -3.42 8.96 26.68
CA HIS A 462 -4.67 9.27 25.97
C HIS A 462 -4.55 10.59 25.19
N LEU A 463 -5.32 10.72 24.12
CA LEU A 463 -5.56 12.00 23.45
C LEU A 463 -6.49 12.87 24.31
N SER A 464 -5.95 13.43 25.40
CA SER A 464 -6.56 14.55 26.13
C SER A 464 -5.92 15.86 25.67
N SER A 465 -6.74 16.81 25.22
CA SER A 465 -6.36 18.08 24.60
C SER A 465 -5.85 19.15 25.57
N GLU A 466 -5.19 18.75 26.67
CA GLU A 466 -4.64 19.68 27.66
C GLU A 466 -3.14 19.94 27.47
N PRO A 467 -2.70 21.22 27.42
CA PRO A 467 -1.29 21.54 27.44
C PRO A 467 -0.70 21.23 28.82
N ARG A 468 0.37 20.41 28.87
CA ARG A 468 1.09 20.16 30.12
C ARG A 468 1.74 21.46 30.62
N GLY A 469 1.14 22.04 31.65
CA GLY A 469 1.75 23.12 32.42
C GLY A 469 3.06 22.67 33.08
N GLU A 470 3.97 23.61 33.26
CA GLU A 470 5.25 23.40 33.95
C GLU A 470 5.01 22.84 35.37
N GLN A 471 5.67 21.73 35.72
CA GLN A 471 5.85 21.35 37.12
C GLN A 471 7.32 21.51 37.48
N GLY A 472 7.55 22.36 38.47
CA GLY A 472 8.86 22.86 38.82
C GLY A 472 9.78 21.82 39.45
N ARG A 473 11.06 22.18 39.49
CA ARG A 473 12.06 21.51 40.32
C ARG A 473 11.61 21.54 41.78
N SER A 474 11.59 20.38 42.43
CA SER A 474 11.82 20.28 43.87
C SER A 474 12.99 19.32 44.11
N SER A 475 14.05 19.85 44.70
CA SER A 475 15.05 19.03 45.38
C SER A 475 14.41 18.36 46.58
N ASP A 476 14.77 17.10 46.85
CA ASP A 476 15.14 16.76 48.22
C ASP A 476 16.03 15.53 48.30
N SER A 477 16.85 15.53 49.35
CA SER A 477 17.81 14.48 49.67
C SER A 477 17.40 13.82 50.97
N HIS A 478 17.55 12.49 51.11
CA HIS A 478 18.30 11.91 52.23
C HIS A 478 18.47 10.38 52.17
N ALA A 479 19.48 9.96 52.92
CA ALA A 479 20.11 8.65 52.98
C ALA A 479 19.27 7.48 53.53
N GLY A 480 19.75 6.27 53.23
CA GLY A 480 20.02 5.28 54.29
C GLY A 480 19.18 4.00 54.27
N GLY A 481 19.84 2.85 54.03
CA GLY A 481 19.22 1.53 54.21
C GLY A 481 20.09 0.38 53.69
N ARG A 482 20.94 -0.20 54.56
CA ARG A 482 21.66 -1.46 54.25
C ARG A 482 20.67 -2.61 54.09
N LEU A 483 21.00 -3.58 53.22
CA LEU A 483 21.04 -5.00 53.59
C LEU A 483 21.87 -5.82 52.57
N GLN A 484 22.70 -6.70 53.10
CA GLN A 484 23.55 -7.72 52.46
C GLN A 484 23.84 -8.77 53.56
N PRO A 485 24.37 -9.98 53.27
CA PRO A 485 24.57 -10.63 51.96
C PRO A 485 24.08 -12.10 51.93
N ALA A 486 24.28 -12.78 50.80
CA ALA A 486 24.55 -14.22 50.77
C ALA A 486 25.62 -14.52 49.71
N VAL A 487 26.50 -15.48 50.00
CA VAL A 487 27.81 -15.68 49.33
C VAL A 487 27.92 -17.10 48.79
N THR A 488 28.47 -17.24 47.57
CA THR A 488 29.43 -18.26 47.06
C THR A 488 29.58 -17.99 45.55
N GLY A 489 30.76 -17.80 44.94
CA GLY A 489 31.90 -18.71 44.90
C GLY A 489 31.75 -19.63 43.66
N SER A 490 32.70 -19.79 42.73
CA SER A 490 34.08 -19.30 42.61
C SER A 490 34.59 -19.48 41.16
N GLY A 491 35.76 -18.91 40.82
CA GLY A 491 36.65 -19.49 39.79
C GLY A 491 37.04 -18.60 38.60
N LYS A 492 38.34 -18.36 38.42
CA LYS A 492 38.95 -17.67 37.27
C LYS A 492 39.55 -18.70 36.29
N GLY A 493 39.64 -18.36 35.00
CA GLY A 493 40.49 -19.11 34.06
C GLY A 493 40.66 -18.40 32.71
N ARG A 494 41.86 -17.86 32.42
CA ARG A 494 42.26 -17.39 31.08
C ARG A 494 42.91 -18.54 30.31
N GLY A 495 42.76 -18.60 28.98
CA GLY A 495 43.55 -19.48 28.12
C GLY A 495 43.41 -19.12 26.64
N LYS A 496 44.54 -19.08 25.90
CA LYS A 496 44.61 -18.87 24.43
C LYS A 496 44.87 -20.21 23.74
N GLY A 497 44.58 -20.32 22.43
CA GLY A 497 45.41 -21.16 21.54
C GLY A 497 44.71 -21.92 20.41
N ALA A 498 44.90 -21.40 19.19
CA ALA A 498 45.25 -22.08 17.93
C ALA A 498 44.66 -23.45 17.51
N ASP A 499 44.19 -23.45 16.25
CA ASP A 499 44.43 -24.42 15.16
C ASP A 499 44.17 -25.93 15.32
N GLY A 500 43.36 -26.46 14.38
CA GLY A 500 43.19 -27.90 14.15
C GLY A 500 42.32 -28.21 12.94
N LYS A 501 42.92 -28.31 11.74
CA LYS A 501 42.26 -28.92 10.57
C LYS A 501 42.26 -30.45 10.70
N ALA A 502 41.12 -31.10 10.44
CA ALA A 502 41.09 -32.50 10.02
C ALA A 502 39.89 -32.75 9.10
N GLN A 503 40.13 -33.43 7.98
CA GLN A 503 39.09 -33.99 7.11
C GLN A 503 38.72 -35.41 7.56
N VAL A 504 37.69 -35.97 6.90
CA VAL A 504 37.48 -37.37 6.49
C VAL A 504 36.14 -37.96 6.98
N SER A 505 35.17 -37.89 6.06
CA SER A 505 34.30 -38.95 5.50
C SER A 505 33.60 -40.01 6.39
N PRO A 506 32.43 -40.55 5.95
CA PRO A 506 31.44 -41.17 6.83
C PRO A 506 31.37 -42.71 6.77
N PRO A 507 30.60 -43.35 7.67
CA PRO A 507 29.89 -44.60 7.43
C PRO A 507 28.43 -44.31 7.01
N VAL A 508 27.95 -44.76 5.85
CA VAL A 508 27.50 -46.13 5.51
C VAL A 508 26.04 -46.40 5.93
N SER A 509 25.31 -46.92 4.95
CA SER A 509 23.89 -47.28 4.96
C SER A 509 23.52 -48.37 5.96
N SER A 510 22.28 -48.28 6.45
CA SER A 510 21.44 -49.46 6.66
C SER A 510 20.00 -49.10 6.31
N GLY A 511 19.39 -49.83 5.37
CA GLY A 511 17.94 -49.94 5.34
C GLY A 511 17.52 -51.06 6.30
N TRP A 512 16.21 -51.23 6.48
CA TRP A 512 15.46 -52.50 6.56
C TRP A 512 13.95 -52.15 6.66
N PRO A 513 13.01 -53.09 6.42
CA PRO A 513 11.72 -52.74 5.83
C PRO A 513 10.52 -52.72 6.80
N SER A 514 9.44 -52.12 6.31
CA SER A 514 8.01 -52.37 6.59
C SER A 514 7.58 -53.10 7.88
N ALA A 515 6.75 -52.44 8.69
CA ALA A 515 5.69 -53.10 9.43
C ALA A 515 4.46 -52.19 9.55
N SER A 516 3.29 -52.73 9.19
CA SER A 516 1.98 -52.11 9.39
C SER A 516 1.43 -52.45 10.76
N SER A 517 0.75 -51.50 11.41
CA SER A 517 -0.26 -51.82 12.44
C SER A 517 -1.28 -50.70 12.61
N THR A 518 -2.53 -51.07 12.35
CA THR A 518 -3.75 -50.30 12.62
C THR A 518 -3.96 -50.03 14.11
N ALA A 519 -4.43 -48.83 14.45
CA ALA A 519 -5.17 -48.58 15.68
C ALA A 519 -6.27 -47.53 15.43
N ALA A 520 -7.50 -48.01 15.22
CA ALA A 520 -8.70 -47.18 15.30
C ALA A 520 -9.27 -47.27 16.72
N VAL A 521 -9.71 -46.15 17.29
CA VAL A 521 -10.52 -46.10 18.52
C VAL A 521 -11.79 -45.30 18.25
N TRP A 522 -12.87 -45.70 18.91
CA TRP A 522 -14.26 -45.58 18.45
C TRP A 522 -14.99 -44.28 18.78
N CYS A 523 -16.06 -44.05 18.00
CA CYS A 523 -17.17 -43.15 18.30
C CYS A 523 -18.14 -43.72 19.35
N VAL A 524 -18.83 -42.82 20.07
CA VAL A 524 -20.26 -42.87 20.47
C VAL A 524 -20.68 -41.38 20.56
N GLY A 525 -21.83 -40.84 20.14
CA GLY A 525 -23.12 -41.28 19.56
C GLY A 525 -24.12 -40.13 19.87
N VAL A 526 -25.29 -39.89 19.27
CA VAL A 526 -26.20 -40.48 18.25
C VAL A 526 -26.96 -39.25 17.66
N GLY A 527 -27.51 -39.12 16.44
CA GLY A 527 -28.11 -40.04 15.45
C GLY A 527 -29.65 -39.85 15.41
N VAL A 528 -30.34 -40.20 14.31
CA VAL A 528 -31.82 -40.17 14.11
C VAL A 528 -32.39 -38.74 13.79
N LEU A 529 -33.20 -38.46 12.74
CA LEU A 529 -33.84 -39.27 11.69
C LEU A 529 -34.07 -38.42 10.40
N ALA A 530 -34.07 -39.03 9.21
CA ALA A 530 -34.60 -38.44 7.98
C ALA A 530 -35.38 -39.48 7.16
N SER A 531 -36.60 -39.14 6.71
CA SER A 531 -37.43 -39.84 5.71
C SER A 531 -38.65 -38.96 5.39
N LEU A 532 -38.76 -38.44 4.17
CA LEU A 532 -39.43 -39.01 2.99
C LEU A 532 -40.92 -38.66 2.90
N CYS A 533 -41.25 -37.77 1.96
CA CYS A 533 -42.43 -37.93 1.10
C CYS A 533 -42.32 -37.00 -0.13
N ALA A 534 -42.16 -37.57 -1.31
CA ALA A 534 -42.27 -36.85 -2.58
C ALA A 534 -43.73 -36.80 -3.02
N PHE A 535 -44.14 -35.71 -3.71
CA PHE A 535 -45.47 -35.61 -4.32
C PHE A 535 -45.32 -35.22 -5.79
N VAL A 536 -45.84 -36.07 -6.68
CA VAL A 536 -45.74 -35.89 -8.14
C VAL A 536 -47.12 -35.58 -8.72
N GLY A 537 -47.20 -34.43 -9.38
CA GLY A 537 -47.83 -34.27 -10.70
C GLY A 537 -49.35 -34.47 -10.85
N ARG A 538 -50.03 -33.40 -11.31
CA ARG A 538 -51.04 -33.49 -12.37
C ARG A 538 -51.17 -32.15 -13.09
N VAL A 539 -50.69 -32.10 -14.33
CA VAL A 539 -51.07 -31.12 -15.36
C VAL A 539 -51.71 -31.91 -16.50
N SER A 540 -52.72 -31.34 -17.14
CA SER A 540 -53.60 -32.05 -18.09
C SER A 540 -53.62 -31.39 -19.46
N ARG A 541 -53.53 -32.26 -20.49
CA ARG A 541 -53.62 -32.00 -21.95
C ARG A 541 -52.36 -31.45 -22.60
#